data_AF-A0A7N2MZ43-F1
#
_entry.id   AF-A0A7N2MZ43-F1
#
_cell.length_a   1.000
_cell.length_b   1.000
_cell.length_c   1.000
_cell.angle_alpha   90.00
_cell.angle_beta   90.00
_cell.angle_gamma   90.00
#
_symmetry.space_group_name_H-M   'P 1'
#
loop_
_entity.id
_entity.type
_entity.pdbx_description
1 polymer ?
#
loop_
_entity_poly.entity_id
_entity_poly.type
_entity_poly.pdbx_seq_one_letter_code
_entity_poly.pdbx_strand_id
1 'polypeptide(L)'
;MERARLIQTSLLVFLLLSLSVSYVHCQATCVGFYSKSCPRAESIVRSTVQAHFQSNPTVAPGLLRMHFHDCFVQGYDASVLIDGPNTEKTAGPNLGLRGYEVIDDAKTQLEAACPGVVSCADILALAARDSVILVPTGRKDGRVSLASDTTYLPGFTESIDAQKKKFSAKGLNARDLVTLVDKHQRVII
;
A
#
# COMPACT_ATOMS: atom_id res chain seq x y z
N MET A 1 -50.19 -32.39 -11.72
CA MET A 1 -49.44 -31.37 -12.49
C MET A 1 -48.97 -30.21 -11.62
N GLU A 2 -49.80 -29.70 -10.70
CA GLU A 2 -49.48 -28.55 -9.85
C GLU A 2 -48.35 -28.77 -8.85
N ARG A 3 -48.30 -29.95 -8.21
CA ARG A 3 -47.21 -30.34 -7.29
C ARG A 3 -45.83 -30.42 -7.98
N ALA A 4 -45.78 -30.87 -9.23
CA ALA A 4 -44.53 -30.93 -10.00
C ALA A 4 -44.01 -29.52 -10.36
N ARG A 5 -44.92 -28.58 -10.65
CA ARG A 5 -44.57 -27.17 -10.88
C ARG A 5 -44.07 -26.48 -9.61
N LEU A 6 -44.65 -26.79 -8.44
CA LEU A 6 -44.18 -26.30 -7.14
C LEU A 6 -42.77 -26.82 -6.79
N ILE A 7 -42.50 -28.10 -7.04
CA ILE A 7 -41.16 -28.67 -6.79
C ILE A 7 -40.12 -28.07 -7.75
N GLN A 8 -40.47 -27.92 -9.03
CA GLN A 8 -39.56 -27.38 -10.04
C GLN A 8 -39.25 -25.89 -9.83
N THR A 9 -40.24 -25.10 -9.40
CA THR A 9 -40.03 -23.69 -9.02
C THR A 9 -39.18 -23.58 -7.76
N SER A 10 -39.42 -24.43 -6.76
CA SER A 10 -38.63 -24.44 -5.52
C SER A 10 -37.17 -24.82 -5.75
N LEU A 11 -36.89 -25.77 -6.67
CA LEU A 11 -35.54 -26.15 -7.07
C LEU A 11 -34.81 -25.03 -7.83
N LEU A 12 -35.52 -24.32 -8.72
CA LEU A 12 -34.95 -23.18 -9.45
C LEU A 12 -34.59 -22.02 -8.52
N VAL A 13 -35.44 -21.74 -7.53
CA VAL A 13 -35.17 -20.72 -6.49
C VAL A 13 -33.96 -21.09 -5.65
N PHE A 14 -33.84 -22.36 -5.23
CA PHE A 14 -32.66 -22.84 -4.51
C PHE A 14 -31.37 -22.76 -5.34
N LEU A 15 -31.44 -23.08 -6.64
CA LEU A 15 -30.29 -22.97 -7.55
C LEU A 15 -29.86 -21.50 -7.74
N LEU A 16 -30.81 -20.57 -7.89
CA LEU A 16 -30.55 -19.13 -8.00
C LEU A 16 -29.99 -18.53 -6.69
N LEU A 17 -30.48 -18.98 -5.52
CA LEU A 17 -29.91 -18.59 -4.22
C LEU A 17 -28.51 -19.18 -3.98
N SER A 18 -28.19 -20.36 -4.53
CA SER A 18 -26.84 -20.94 -4.41
C SER A 18 -25.80 -20.25 -5.30
N LEU A 19 -26.24 -19.56 -6.36
CA LEU A 19 -25.39 -18.76 -7.24
C LEU A 19 -25.04 -17.38 -6.63
N SER A 20 -25.72 -16.94 -5.57
CA SER A 20 -25.23 -15.87 -4.70
C SER A 20 -24.14 -16.40 -3.76
N VAL A 21 -23.04 -16.87 -4.35
CA VAL A 21 -21.78 -17.02 -3.62
C VAL A 21 -21.48 -15.66 -3.03
N SER A 22 -21.41 -15.59 -1.70
CA SER A 22 -21.02 -14.38 -0.99
C SER A 22 -19.59 -14.04 -1.41
N TYR A 23 -19.44 -13.16 -2.39
CA TYR A 23 -18.21 -12.39 -2.51
C TYR A 23 -18.13 -11.61 -1.21
N VAL A 24 -17.14 -11.95 -0.37
CA VAL A 24 -16.70 -11.03 0.66
C VAL A 24 -16.19 -9.81 -0.08
N HIS A 25 -17.09 -8.85 -0.30
CA HIS A 25 -16.73 -7.57 -0.85
C HIS A 25 -16.09 -6.81 0.30
N CYS A 26 -14.78 -7.03 0.49
CA CYS A 26 -14.02 -6.20 1.39
C CYS A 26 -13.87 -4.83 0.72
N GLN A 27 -14.76 -3.91 1.08
CA GLN A 27 -14.65 -2.48 0.79
C GLN A 27 -13.51 -1.81 1.58
N ALA A 28 -12.83 -2.56 2.44
CA ALA A 28 -11.71 -2.13 3.27
C ALA A 28 -10.51 -3.10 3.08
N THR A 29 -9.31 -2.64 3.43
CA THR A 29 -8.11 -3.48 3.47
C THR A 29 -8.31 -4.67 4.42
N CYS A 30 -7.88 -5.86 4.04
CA CYS A 30 -7.95 -7.06 4.87
C CYS A 30 -6.66 -7.87 4.81
N VAL A 31 -6.32 -8.51 5.92
CA VAL A 31 -5.19 -9.44 5.98
C VAL A 31 -5.49 -10.64 5.08
N GLY A 32 -4.53 -11.02 4.23
CA GLY A 32 -4.69 -12.14 3.31
C GLY A 32 -5.62 -11.86 2.13
N PHE A 33 -5.80 -10.60 1.72
CA PHE A 33 -6.60 -10.21 0.56
C PHE A 33 -6.25 -11.02 -0.71
N TYR A 34 -4.96 -11.31 -0.91
CA TYR A 34 -4.45 -12.07 -2.06
C TYR A 34 -4.41 -13.59 -1.88
N SER A 35 -4.87 -14.14 -0.75
CA SER A 35 -4.76 -15.57 -0.41
C SER A 35 -5.31 -16.53 -1.46
N LYS A 36 -6.31 -16.09 -2.25
CA LYS A 36 -6.90 -16.87 -3.35
C LYS A 36 -6.37 -16.46 -4.73
N SER A 37 -6.25 -15.16 -4.99
CA SER A 37 -5.93 -14.62 -6.33
C SER A 37 -4.44 -14.59 -6.64
N CYS A 38 -3.59 -14.42 -5.62
CA CYS A 38 -2.15 -14.55 -5.73
C CYS A 38 -1.55 -15.07 -4.42
N PRO A 39 -1.67 -16.38 -4.12
CA PRO A 39 -1.31 -16.95 -2.82
C PRO A 39 0.15 -16.72 -2.41
N ARG A 40 1.04 -16.49 -3.38
CA ARG A 40 2.46 -16.23 -3.15
C ARG A 40 2.80 -14.75 -3.00
N ALA A 41 1.83 -13.83 -3.08
CA ALA A 41 2.09 -12.39 -3.13
C ALA A 41 2.98 -11.92 -1.98
N GLU A 42 2.55 -12.18 -0.74
CA GLU A 42 3.31 -11.77 0.45
C GLU A 42 4.68 -12.44 0.54
N SER A 43 4.80 -13.71 0.12
CA SER A 43 6.08 -14.42 0.14
C SER A 43 7.08 -13.86 -0.87
N ILE A 44 6.61 -13.45 -2.06
CA ILE A 44 7.45 -12.87 -3.12
C ILE A 44 7.95 -11.49 -2.70
N VAL A 45 7.07 -10.64 -2.15
CA VAL A 45 7.49 -9.32 -1.66
C VAL A 45 8.52 -9.48 -0.54
N ARG A 46 8.25 -10.35 0.44
CA ARG A 46 9.16 -10.62 1.55
C ARG A 46 10.53 -11.10 1.09
N SER A 47 10.58 -12.07 0.18
CA SER A 47 11.86 -12.59 -0.32
C SER A 47 12.64 -11.54 -1.10
N THR A 48 11.93 -10.71 -1.88
CA THR A 48 12.55 -9.63 -2.66
C THR A 48 13.16 -8.58 -1.73
N VAL A 49 12.41 -8.09 -0.75
CA VAL A 49 12.92 -7.15 0.26
C VAL A 49 14.11 -7.74 1.00
N GLN A 50 14.04 -9.01 1.41
CA GLN A 50 15.15 -9.66 2.10
C GLN A 50 16.42 -9.75 1.25
N ALA A 51 16.29 -10.06 -0.05
CA ALA A 51 17.42 -10.12 -0.97
C ALA A 51 18.09 -8.75 -1.16
N HIS A 52 17.29 -7.69 -1.36
CA HIS A 52 17.81 -6.32 -1.49
C HIS A 52 18.37 -5.77 -0.18
N PHE A 53 17.80 -6.15 0.96
CA PHE A 53 18.34 -5.78 2.28
C PHE A 53 19.71 -6.42 2.53
N GLN A 54 19.90 -7.68 2.13
CA GLN A 54 21.18 -8.38 2.27
C GLN A 54 22.30 -7.72 1.46
N SER A 55 21.99 -7.14 0.30
CA SER A 55 22.95 -6.41 -0.52
C SER A 55 23.13 -4.96 -0.05
N ASN A 56 22.06 -4.31 0.41
CA ASN A 56 22.06 -2.93 0.85
C ASN A 56 21.10 -2.73 2.05
N PRO A 57 21.62 -2.71 3.29
CA PRO A 57 20.79 -2.53 4.48
C PRO A 57 20.05 -1.18 4.54
N THR A 58 20.43 -0.19 3.72
CA THR A 58 19.74 1.12 3.68
C THR A 58 18.40 1.07 2.96
N VAL A 59 18.07 -0.05 2.32
CA VAL A 59 16.77 -0.29 1.67
C VAL A 59 15.63 -0.29 2.69
N ALA A 60 15.79 -0.94 3.85
CA ALA A 60 14.74 -1.04 4.86
C ALA A 60 14.23 0.35 5.34
N PRO A 61 15.10 1.25 5.85
CA PRO A 61 14.68 2.61 6.20
C PRO A 61 14.22 3.44 4.99
N GLY A 62 14.72 3.13 3.78
CA GLY A 62 14.27 3.74 2.53
C GLY A 62 12.83 3.43 2.19
N LEU A 63 12.44 2.15 2.27
CA LEU A 63 11.08 1.66 2.00
C LEU A 63 10.06 2.20 3.00
N LEU A 64 10.45 2.29 4.27
CA LEU A 64 9.62 2.89 5.31
C LEU A 64 9.37 4.37 5.06
N ARG A 65 10.43 5.10 4.71
CA ARG A 65 10.31 6.51 4.33
C ARG A 65 9.44 6.66 3.10
N MET A 66 9.64 5.85 2.06
CA MET A 66 8.81 5.90 0.86
C MET A 66 7.33 5.65 1.19
N HIS A 67 7.02 4.65 2.01
CA HIS A 67 5.66 4.37 2.45
C HIS A 67 5.06 5.56 3.21
N PHE A 68 5.81 6.15 4.16
CA PHE A 68 5.36 7.36 4.86
C PHE A 68 5.03 8.50 3.89
N HIS A 69 5.90 8.72 2.91
CA HIS A 69 5.73 9.79 1.92
C HIS A 69 4.48 9.57 1.05
N ASP A 70 4.25 8.35 0.57
CA ASP A 70 3.04 7.96 -0.16
C ASP A 70 1.79 8.28 0.68
N CYS A 71 1.72 7.76 1.92
CA CYS A 71 0.56 7.93 2.80
C CYS A 71 0.16 9.40 3.03
N PHE A 72 1.17 10.28 3.10
CA PHE A 72 0.97 11.69 3.37
C PHE A 72 0.54 12.49 2.14
N VAL A 73 0.73 11.98 0.93
CA VAL A 73 0.43 12.66 -0.32
C VAL A 73 -0.67 11.88 -1.06
N GLN A 74 -1.85 12.47 -1.22
CA GLN A 74 -3.03 11.85 -1.86
C GLN A 74 -3.57 10.54 -1.24
N GLY A 75 -2.84 9.81 -0.40
CA GLY A 75 -3.30 8.63 0.34
C GLY A 75 -2.41 7.42 0.12
N TYR A 76 -2.92 6.21 0.39
CA TYR A 76 -2.16 4.98 0.17
C TYR A 76 -2.37 4.44 -1.25
N ASP A 77 -1.81 5.11 -2.24
CA ASP A 77 -2.11 4.85 -3.64
C ASP A 77 -0.87 4.70 -4.54
N ALA A 78 0.34 4.65 -3.98
CA ALA A 78 1.57 4.49 -4.76
C ALA A 78 1.81 5.62 -5.79
N SER A 79 1.19 6.80 -5.64
CA SER A 79 1.43 7.97 -6.50
C SER A 79 2.91 8.42 -6.48
N VAL A 80 3.63 8.14 -5.38
CA VAL A 80 5.05 8.43 -5.22
C VAL A 80 5.95 7.65 -6.21
N LEU A 81 5.47 6.52 -6.74
CA LEU A 81 6.25 5.65 -7.62
C LEU A 81 6.24 6.14 -9.08
N ILE A 82 5.29 7.01 -9.45
CA ILE A 82 5.05 7.42 -10.83
C ILE A 82 6.21 8.28 -11.36
N ASP A 83 6.81 7.83 -12.46
CA ASP A 83 7.84 8.55 -13.19
C ASP A 83 7.27 9.62 -14.13
N GLY A 84 7.98 10.74 -14.25
CA GLY A 84 7.66 11.80 -15.19
C GLY A 84 8.13 13.19 -14.73
N PRO A 85 8.09 14.19 -15.61
CA PRO A 85 8.31 15.57 -15.20
C PRO A 85 7.18 16.03 -14.26
N ASN A 86 7.53 16.78 -13.21
CA ASN A 86 6.59 17.36 -12.24
C ASN A 86 5.79 16.34 -11.40
N THR A 87 6.22 15.07 -11.35
CA THR A 87 5.65 14.08 -10.44
C THR A 87 6.22 14.24 -9.03
N GLU A 88 5.57 13.61 -8.05
CA GLU A 88 6.05 13.57 -6.67
C GLU A 88 7.49 13.11 -6.56
N LYS A 89 7.91 12.15 -7.39
CA LYS A 89 9.28 11.61 -7.40
C LYS A 89 10.35 12.67 -7.67
N THR A 90 9.99 13.72 -8.42
CA THR A 90 10.89 14.84 -8.77
C THR A 90 10.86 15.99 -7.76
N ALA A 91 9.96 15.95 -6.78
CA ALA A 91 9.80 17.02 -5.81
C ALA A 91 10.91 17.01 -4.74
N GLY A 92 11.30 18.19 -4.27
CA GLY A 92 12.34 18.40 -3.26
C GLY A 92 12.27 17.43 -2.05
N PRO A 93 11.11 17.27 -1.39
CA PRO A 93 10.96 16.35 -0.26
C PRO A 93 11.25 14.88 -0.59
N ASN A 94 11.04 14.47 -1.84
CA ASN A 94 11.18 13.09 -2.31
C ASN A 94 12.54 12.83 -2.97
N LEU A 95 13.35 13.87 -3.19
CA LEU A 95 14.73 13.71 -3.64
C LEU A 95 15.50 12.84 -2.65
N GLY A 96 16.11 11.78 -3.15
CA GLY A 96 16.86 10.81 -2.35
C GLY A 96 16.00 9.80 -1.59
N LEU A 97 14.70 9.64 -1.91
CA LEU A 97 13.99 8.40 -1.58
C LEU A 97 14.70 7.20 -2.24
N ARG A 98 14.75 6.07 -1.53
CA ARG A 98 15.47 4.85 -1.93
C ARG A 98 14.54 3.66 -1.91
N GLY A 99 14.85 2.62 -2.66
CA GLY A 99 14.09 1.38 -2.67
C GLY A 99 13.06 1.29 -3.80
N TYR A 100 13.08 2.20 -4.77
CA TYR A 100 12.23 2.12 -5.96
C TYR A 100 12.51 0.81 -6.72
N GLU A 101 13.79 0.46 -6.84
CA GLU A 101 14.29 -0.76 -7.45
C GLU A 101 13.72 -2.03 -6.80
N VAL A 102 13.43 -1.99 -5.50
CA VAL A 102 12.88 -3.14 -4.76
C VAL A 102 11.40 -3.31 -5.06
N ILE A 103 10.67 -2.20 -5.19
CA ILE A 103 9.26 -2.21 -5.55
C ILE A 103 9.10 -2.67 -7.00
N ASP A 104 9.94 -2.20 -7.93
CA ASP A 104 9.92 -2.58 -9.34
C ASP A 104 10.25 -4.07 -9.54
N ASP A 105 11.26 -4.59 -8.82
CA ASP A 105 11.62 -6.00 -8.84
C ASP A 105 10.48 -6.87 -8.29
N ALA A 106 9.93 -6.51 -7.12
CA ALA A 106 8.81 -7.22 -6.54
C ALA A 106 7.59 -7.21 -7.48
N LYS A 107 7.28 -6.06 -8.09
CA LYS A 107 6.20 -5.93 -9.08
C LYS A 107 6.45 -6.82 -10.29
N THR A 108 7.67 -6.85 -10.81
CA THR A 108 8.06 -7.70 -11.95
C THR A 108 7.83 -9.19 -11.64
N GLN A 109 8.29 -9.66 -10.48
CA GLN A 109 8.09 -11.05 -10.06
C GLN A 109 6.61 -11.39 -9.82
N LEU A 110 5.83 -10.44 -9.28
CA LEU A 110 4.40 -10.60 -9.06
C LEU A 110 3.63 -10.63 -10.38
N GLU A 111 3.93 -9.75 -11.32
CA GLU A 111 3.29 -9.75 -12.64
C GLU A 111 3.60 -11.03 -13.43
N ALA A 112 4.80 -11.62 -13.24
CA ALA A 112 5.12 -12.94 -13.80
C ALA A 112 4.32 -14.08 -13.13
N ALA A 113 3.97 -13.94 -11.85
CA ALA A 113 3.28 -14.97 -11.08
C ALA A 113 1.74 -14.86 -11.14
N CYS A 114 1.21 -13.64 -11.18
CA CYS A 114 -0.21 -13.30 -11.09
C CYS A 114 -0.48 -11.94 -11.78
N PRO A 115 -0.51 -11.89 -13.12
CA PRO A 115 -0.61 -10.66 -13.89
C PRO A 115 -1.82 -9.79 -13.51
N GLY A 116 -1.58 -8.51 -13.27
CA GLY A 116 -2.62 -7.50 -12.99
C GLY A 116 -3.36 -7.67 -11.66
N VAL A 117 -2.86 -8.51 -10.74
CA VAL A 117 -3.56 -8.83 -9.48
C VAL A 117 -3.13 -7.93 -8.33
N VAL A 118 -1.83 -7.79 -8.11
CA VAL A 118 -1.28 -7.11 -6.90
C VAL A 118 -0.96 -5.65 -7.22
N SER A 119 -1.48 -4.73 -6.41
CA SER A 119 -1.27 -3.28 -6.61
C SER A 119 0.13 -2.86 -6.14
N CYS A 120 0.67 -1.82 -6.75
CA CYS A 120 1.92 -1.19 -6.30
C CYS A 120 1.77 -0.61 -4.88
N ALA A 121 0.60 -0.07 -4.53
CA ALA A 121 0.31 0.41 -3.19
C ALA A 121 0.41 -0.69 -2.12
N ASP A 122 -0.06 -1.91 -2.42
CA ASP A 122 0.11 -3.05 -1.50
C ASP A 122 1.52 -3.62 -1.50
N ILE A 123 2.23 -3.58 -2.63
CA ILE A 123 3.66 -3.95 -2.64
C ILE A 123 4.44 -3.00 -1.73
N LEU A 124 4.19 -1.69 -1.81
CA LEU A 124 4.83 -0.70 -0.95
C LEU A 124 4.49 -0.92 0.53
N ALA A 125 3.22 -1.19 0.85
CA ALA A 125 2.80 -1.51 2.22
C ALA A 125 3.44 -2.80 2.75
N LEU A 126 3.46 -3.86 1.94
CA LEU A 126 4.11 -5.14 2.26
C LEU A 126 5.63 -5.00 2.38
N ALA A 127 6.26 -4.13 1.58
CA ALA A 127 7.70 -3.92 1.62
C ALA A 127 8.15 -3.12 2.84
N ALA A 128 7.40 -2.07 3.19
CA ALA A 128 7.62 -1.32 4.44
C ALA A 128 7.38 -2.21 5.67
N ARG A 129 6.33 -3.03 5.62
CA ARG A 129 6.06 -4.07 6.61
C ARG A 129 7.20 -5.08 6.73
N ASP A 130 7.68 -5.65 5.64
CA ASP A 130 8.72 -6.68 5.69
C ASP A 130 10.10 -6.09 6.07
N SER A 131 10.22 -4.76 6.05
CA SER A 131 11.34 -4.04 6.67
C SER A 131 11.24 -3.99 8.21
N VAL A 132 10.09 -4.34 8.80
CA VAL A 132 9.75 -4.04 10.21
C VAL A 132 8.94 -5.12 10.93
N ILE A 133 7.71 -5.43 10.49
CA ILE A 133 6.75 -6.50 10.84
C ILE A 133 5.31 -6.16 10.32
N LEU A 134 4.42 -7.17 10.22
CA LEU A 134 3.07 -7.30 9.58
C LEU A 134 2.07 -6.09 9.47
N VAL A 135 1.42 -5.92 8.29
CA VAL A 135 0.51 -4.84 7.85
C VAL A 135 -0.62 -5.42 6.94
N PRO A 136 -1.88 -4.91 7.00
CA PRO A 136 -3.00 -5.32 6.11
C PRO A 136 -2.82 -4.94 4.63
N THR A 137 -3.40 -5.69 3.69
CA THR A 137 -3.38 -5.47 2.22
C THR A 137 -4.78 -5.20 1.62
N GLY A 138 -4.88 -4.86 0.34
CA GLY A 138 -6.12 -4.57 -0.40
C GLY A 138 -6.22 -3.13 -0.97
N ARG A 139 -5.12 -2.37 -1.00
CA ARG A 139 -5.06 -0.99 -1.53
C ARG A 139 -5.05 -0.97 -3.06
N LYS A 140 -5.37 0.18 -3.67
CA LYS A 140 -5.41 0.38 -5.13
C LYS A 140 -4.43 1.45 -5.57
N ASP A 141 -3.94 1.34 -6.80
CA ASP A 141 -3.00 2.30 -7.37
C ASP A 141 -3.69 3.59 -7.82
N GLY A 142 -3.10 4.70 -7.43
CA GLY A 142 -3.39 6.06 -7.83
C GLY A 142 -2.97 6.31 -9.26
N ARG A 143 -3.54 7.33 -9.87
CA ARG A 143 -3.30 7.68 -11.29
C ARG A 143 -2.78 9.10 -11.47
N VAL A 144 -2.62 9.84 -10.39
CA VAL A 144 -2.21 11.24 -10.38
C VAL A 144 -1.05 11.37 -9.41
N SER A 145 0.00 12.08 -9.83
CA SER A 145 1.18 12.37 -9.02
C SER A 145 1.60 13.80 -9.34
N LEU A 146 1.59 14.67 -8.33
CA LEU A 146 1.87 16.09 -8.51
C LEU A 146 2.94 16.53 -7.50
N ALA A 147 4.02 17.15 -8.01
CA ALA A 147 5.08 17.68 -7.15
C ALA A 147 4.56 18.69 -6.11
N SER A 148 3.51 19.45 -6.44
CA SER A 148 2.86 20.41 -5.52
C SER A 148 2.31 19.76 -4.26
N ASP A 149 1.92 18.49 -4.32
CA ASP A 149 1.22 17.84 -3.20
C ASP A 149 2.22 17.38 -2.13
N THR A 150 3.51 17.34 -2.45
CA THR A 150 4.57 17.10 -1.46
C THR A 150 4.68 18.20 -0.41
N THR A 151 4.03 19.35 -0.61
CA THR A 151 3.89 20.40 0.42
C THR A 151 3.08 19.94 1.64
N TYR A 152 2.29 18.87 1.52
CA TYR A 152 1.60 18.24 2.64
C TYR A 152 2.52 17.42 3.54
N LEU A 153 3.75 17.13 3.11
CA LEU A 153 4.73 16.45 3.95
C LEU A 153 5.23 17.37 5.07
N PRO A 154 5.43 16.88 6.30
CA PRO A 154 6.04 17.66 7.37
C PRO A 154 7.48 18.01 7.01
N GLY A 155 7.80 19.30 7.05
CA GLY A 155 9.14 19.81 6.76
C GLY A 155 10.02 19.79 8.01
N PHE A 156 11.30 19.43 7.85
CA PHE A 156 12.26 19.39 8.95
C PHE A 156 12.63 20.77 9.51
N THR A 157 12.37 21.83 8.76
CA THR A 157 12.52 23.23 9.17
C THR A 157 11.22 23.85 9.71
N GLU A 158 10.10 23.12 9.66
CA GLU A 158 8.81 23.62 10.12
C GLU A 158 8.69 23.58 11.63
N SER A 159 7.97 24.55 12.21
CA SER A 159 7.69 24.54 13.65
C SER A 159 6.86 23.31 14.04
N ILE A 160 6.98 22.90 15.30
CA ILE A 160 6.21 21.77 15.85
C ILE A 160 4.70 21.98 15.67
N ASP A 161 4.21 23.22 15.80
CA ASP A 161 2.78 23.50 15.63
C ASP A 161 2.33 23.40 14.17
N ALA A 162 3.20 23.73 13.20
CA ALA A 162 2.93 23.49 11.79
C ALA A 162 2.90 21.97 11.48
N GLN A 163 3.85 21.20 12.02
CA GLN A 163 3.87 19.74 11.86
C GLN A 163 2.63 19.08 12.49
N LYS A 164 2.21 19.50 13.69
CA LYS A 164 0.96 19.02 14.33
C LYS A 164 -0.27 19.26 13.46
N LYS A 165 -0.36 20.41 12.78
CA LYS A 165 -1.48 20.71 11.87
C LYS A 165 -1.52 19.74 10.69
N LYS A 166 -0.37 19.44 10.09
CA LYS A 166 -0.28 18.47 8.98
C LYS A 166 -0.66 17.05 9.42
N PHE A 167 -0.20 16.61 10.59
CA PHE A 167 -0.60 15.31 11.16
C PHE A 167 -2.09 15.25 11.47
N SER A 168 -2.64 16.30 12.09
CA SER A 168 -4.08 16.38 12.38
C SER A 168 -4.93 16.34 11.11
N ALA A 169 -4.46 16.91 9.99
CA ALA A 169 -5.12 16.83 8.70
C ALA A 169 -5.17 15.40 8.13
N LYS A 170 -4.34 14.50 8.65
CA LYS A 170 -4.33 13.05 8.35
C LYS A 170 -5.01 12.20 9.43
N GLY A 171 -5.69 12.82 10.39
CA GLY A 171 -6.32 12.12 11.50
C GLY A 171 -5.33 11.60 12.56
N LEU A 172 -4.07 12.06 12.52
CA LEU A 172 -3.01 11.66 13.44
C LEU A 172 -2.85 12.68 14.58
N ASN A 173 -2.50 12.20 15.77
CA ASN A 173 -2.35 13.01 16.98
C ASN A 173 -0.88 13.34 17.30
N ALA A 174 -0.66 14.11 18.36
CA ALA A 174 0.69 14.54 18.76
C ALA A 174 1.62 13.39 19.18
N ARG A 175 1.09 12.26 19.67
CA ARG A 175 1.91 11.06 19.94
C ARG A 175 2.36 10.40 18.64
N ASP A 176 1.50 10.38 17.62
CA ASP A 176 1.86 9.85 16.30
C ASP A 176 2.96 10.71 15.67
N LEU A 177 2.90 12.04 15.83
CA LEU A 177 3.97 12.94 15.44
C LEU A 177 5.30 12.58 16.13
N VAL A 178 5.30 12.46 17.46
CA VAL A 178 6.52 12.09 18.19
C VAL A 178 7.03 10.73 17.72
N THR A 179 6.15 9.75 17.55
CA THR A 179 6.54 8.37 17.18
C THR A 179 7.11 8.29 15.76
N LEU A 180 6.49 8.97 14.80
CA LEU A 180 6.85 8.89 13.38
C LEU A 180 7.97 9.86 12.99
N VAL A 181 8.29 10.84 13.84
CA VAL A 181 9.30 11.89 13.58
C VAL A 181 10.44 11.87 14.61
N ASP A 182 10.49 10.92 15.56
CA ASP A 182 11.46 11.01 16.68
C ASP A 182 12.92 11.02 16.20
N LYS A 183 13.60 12.08 16.66
CA LYS A 183 15.05 12.38 16.75
C LYS A 183 15.93 12.14 15.51
N HIS A 184 15.88 13.13 14.59
CA HIS A 184 16.91 13.52 13.59
C HIS A 184 16.70 13.15 12.10
N GLN A 185 15.48 13.14 11.56
CA GLN A 185 15.29 12.87 10.12
C GLN A 185 15.87 11.50 9.69
N ARG A 186 15.85 10.52 10.59
CA ARG A 186 15.87 9.12 10.21
C ARG A 186 14.49 8.62 10.55
N VAL A 187 13.75 8.21 9.52
CA VAL A 187 12.54 7.42 9.72
C VAL A 187 12.96 6.27 10.63
N ILE A 188 12.50 6.28 11.88
CA ILE A 188 12.57 5.11 12.74
C ILE A 188 11.74 4.08 11.99
N ILE A 189 12.42 3.12 11.36
CA ILE A 189 12.60 1.78 11.94
C ILE A 189 14.03 1.29 11.64
#